data_AF-A0A9X0RA69-F1
#
_entry.id   AF-A0A9X0RA69-F1
#
_cell.length_a   1.000
_cell.length_b   1.000
_cell.length_c   1.000
_cell.angle_alpha   90.00
_cell.angle_beta   90.00
_cell.angle_gamma   90.00
#
_symmetry.space_group_name_H-M   'P 1'
#
loop_
_entity.id
_entity.type
_entity.pdbx_description
1 polymer ?
#
loop_
_entity_poly.entity_id
_entity_poly.type
_entity_poly.pdbx_seq_one_letter_code
_entity_poly.pdbx_strand_id
1 'polypeptide(L)'
;MAFNLRNRNFLKLLDFTPREIQHLLDLSIELKKAKYNGYEQPRLKGKNIALIFEKTSTRTRCAFEVAAFDQGAQVSYLGPSGSQIGHKESMKDTARVLGRMYDGIEYRGFGQEIVEELGQYAGVPVWNGLTDEFHPTQILADFMTMLEHGRGKALHQIKFAYLGDARNNMGNSLMVGAAKMGMDIRLVAPKAFWPTESLVATCRAIAEETGAKITLTDDVQEGVMGCDFLYTDVWVSMGEAKEAWAERIQLMLPYQVNMEMLKATGNPHVKFMHCLPAFHGEDTTVGKELAQAYPELKQGVEVTNEVIESEHSIVFDEAENRMHTIKAVMVATLGD
;
A
#
# COMPACT_ATOMS: atom_id res chain seq x y z
N MET A 1 -4.81 -25.24 -19.72
CA MET A 1 -3.80 -25.00 -18.65
C MET A 1 -4.50 -24.32 -17.48
N ALA A 2 -4.03 -24.54 -16.25
CA ALA A 2 -4.54 -23.79 -15.10
C ALA A 2 -4.08 -22.32 -15.16
N PHE A 3 -4.92 -21.41 -14.68
CA PHE A 3 -4.55 -20.01 -14.51
C PHE A 3 -3.49 -19.89 -13.41
N ASN A 4 -2.40 -19.16 -13.67
CA ASN A 4 -1.28 -19.00 -12.74
C ASN A 4 -0.46 -17.76 -13.07
N LEU A 5 0.37 -17.31 -12.11
CA LEU A 5 1.27 -16.16 -12.22
C LEU A 5 2.74 -16.53 -12.04
N ARG A 6 3.12 -17.79 -12.34
CA ARG A 6 4.47 -18.29 -12.07
C ARG A 6 5.52 -17.50 -12.84
N ASN A 7 6.64 -17.24 -12.16
CA ASN A 7 7.77 -16.45 -12.68
C ASN A 7 7.42 -14.99 -13.07
N ARG A 8 6.27 -14.45 -12.65
CA ARG A 8 5.95 -13.01 -12.82
C ARG A 8 6.60 -12.18 -11.72
N ASN A 9 7.14 -11.03 -12.11
CA ASN A 9 7.45 -9.95 -11.18
C ASN A 9 6.15 -9.24 -10.74
N PHE A 10 6.14 -8.66 -9.54
CA PHE A 10 5.05 -7.86 -8.99
C PHE A 10 5.55 -6.43 -8.70
N LEU A 11 5.69 -5.61 -9.75
CA LEU A 11 6.37 -4.31 -9.66
C LEU A 11 5.39 -3.13 -9.48
N LYS A 12 4.24 -3.18 -10.14
CA LYS A 12 3.14 -2.21 -10.07
C LYS A 12 1.85 -2.86 -10.59
N LEU A 13 0.68 -2.42 -10.09
CA LEU A 13 -0.61 -2.99 -10.50
C LEU A 13 -1.01 -2.68 -11.96
N LEU A 14 -0.33 -1.72 -12.62
CA LEU A 14 -0.50 -1.47 -14.06
C LEU A 14 -0.16 -2.70 -14.92
N ASP A 15 0.79 -3.52 -14.47
CA ASP A 15 1.30 -4.71 -15.17
C ASP A 15 0.33 -5.91 -15.12
N PHE A 16 -0.79 -5.78 -14.40
CA PHE A 16 -1.76 -6.85 -14.16
C PHE A 16 -3.13 -6.51 -14.73
N THR A 17 -3.83 -7.53 -15.22
CA THR A 17 -5.24 -7.46 -15.61
C THR A 17 -6.15 -7.55 -14.37
N PRO A 18 -7.41 -7.08 -14.45
CA PRO A 18 -8.36 -7.19 -13.33
C PRO A 18 -8.54 -8.63 -12.83
N ARG A 19 -8.48 -9.61 -13.75
CA ARG A 19 -8.54 -11.04 -13.42
C ARG A 19 -7.34 -11.53 -12.62
N GLU A 20 -6.13 -11.07 -12.92
CA GLU A 20 -4.92 -11.45 -12.18
C GLU A 20 -4.91 -10.82 -10.78
N ILE A 21 -5.39 -9.58 -10.63
CA ILE A 21 -5.55 -8.92 -9.33
C ILE A 21 -6.61 -9.66 -8.49
N GLN A 22 -7.76 -9.99 -9.07
CA GLN A 22 -8.80 -10.77 -8.36
C GLN A 22 -8.26 -12.13 -7.90
N HIS A 23 -7.50 -12.83 -8.74
CA HIS A 23 -6.89 -14.11 -8.36
C HIS A 23 -5.92 -13.98 -7.16
N LEU A 24 -5.15 -12.90 -7.08
CA LEU A 24 -4.28 -12.63 -5.93
C LEU A 24 -5.10 -12.35 -4.66
N LEU A 25 -6.20 -11.60 -4.76
CA LEU A 25 -7.11 -11.34 -3.64
C LEU A 25 -7.81 -12.62 -3.15
N ASP A 26 -8.34 -13.43 -4.06
CA ASP A 26 -8.98 -14.72 -3.76
C ASP A 26 -7.99 -15.64 -3.03
N LEU A 27 -6.76 -15.77 -3.54
CA LEU A 27 -5.69 -16.56 -2.94
C LEU A 27 -5.27 -16.01 -1.56
N SER A 28 -5.29 -14.70 -1.36
CA SER A 28 -5.00 -14.06 -0.07
C SER A 28 -6.05 -14.43 0.99
N ILE A 29 -7.31 -14.37 0.60
CA ILE A 29 -8.45 -14.76 1.45
C ILE A 29 -8.40 -16.26 1.77
N GLU A 30 -8.07 -17.11 0.79
CA GLU A 30 -7.85 -18.55 1.02
C GLU A 30 -6.71 -18.83 2.00
N LEU A 31 -5.56 -18.16 1.84
CA LEU A 31 -4.39 -18.35 2.70
C LEU A 31 -4.63 -17.84 4.14
N LYS A 32 -5.33 -16.71 4.31
CA LYS A 32 -5.77 -16.23 5.64
C LYS A 32 -6.66 -17.26 6.32
N LYS A 33 -7.68 -17.77 5.63
CA LYS A 33 -8.55 -18.84 6.13
C LYS A 33 -7.76 -20.11 6.46
N ALA A 34 -6.81 -20.50 5.61
CA ALA A 34 -6.00 -21.70 5.84
C ALA A 34 -5.10 -21.59 7.08
N LYS A 35 -4.51 -20.41 7.32
CA LYS A 35 -3.70 -20.14 8.52
C LYS A 35 -4.54 -20.25 9.78
N TYR A 36 -5.66 -19.50 9.84
CA TYR A 36 -6.51 -19.43 11.03
C TYR A 36 -7.19 -20.75 11.39
N ASN A 37 -7.53 -21.58 10.38
CA ASN A 37 -8.14 -22.90 10.60
C ASN A 37 -7.10 -24.04 10.70
N GLY A 38 -5.80 -23.74 10.69
CA GLY A 38 -4.74 -24.74 10.90
C GLY A 38 -4.56 -25.78 9.80
N TYR A 39 -5.08 -25.53 8.58
CA TYR A 39 -4.92 -26.44 7.43
C TYR A 39 -3.95 -25.94 6.36
N GLU A 40 -3.31 -24.79 6.56
CA GLU A 40 -2.29 -24.23 5.67
C GLU A 40 -1.20 -25.27 5.33
N GLN A 41 -0.95 -25.44 4.02
CA GLN A 41 0.13 -26.29 3.51
C GLN A 41 1.25 -25.40 2.96
N PRO A 42 2.51 -25.56 3.41
CA PRO A 42 3.62 -24.75 2.93
C PRO A 42 4.00 -25.11 1.48
N ARG A 43 3.93 -24.13 0.56
CA ARG A 43 4.16 -24.27 -0.89
C ARG A 43 5.50 -23.69 -1.37
N LEU A 44 6.32 -23.15 -0.47
CA LEU A 44 7.63 -22.54 -0.76
C LEU A 44 8.77 -23.25 -0.01
N LYS A 45 8.61 -24.54 0.30
CA LYS A 45 9.61 -25.32 1.04
C LYS A 45 10.95 -25.35 0.30
N GLY A 46 12.00 -24.91 0.98
CA GLY A 46 13.36 -24.90 0.44
C GLY A 46 13.66 -23.71 -0.51
N LYS A 47 12.72 -22.77 -0.66
CA LYS A 47 12.95 -21.50 -1.36
C LYS A 47 13.74 -20.54 -0.48
N ASN A 48 14.66 -19.79 -1.09
CA ASN A 48 15.44 -18.75 -0.42
C ASN A 48 15.09 -17.38 -1.01
N ILE A 49 14.73 -16.42 -0.16
CA ILE A 49 14.26 -15.09 -0.58
C ILE A 49 15.20 -14.00 -0.06
N ALA A 50 15.64 -13.10 -0.93
CA ALA A 50 16.35 -11.88 -0.53
C ALA A 50 15.34 -10.76 -0.25
N LEU A 51 15.54 -10.00 0.84
CA LEU A 51 14.72 -8.84 1.21
C LEU A 51 15.61 -7.59 1.20
N ILE A 52 15.54 -6.76 0.16
CA ILE A 52 16.40 -5.58 -0.03
C ILE A 52 15.69 -4.33 0.49
N PHE A 53 16.16 -3.78 1.61
CA PHE A 53 15.57 -2.61 2.25
C PHE A 53 16.55 -1.44 2.24
N GLU A 54 16.39 -0.51 1.29
CA GLU A 54 17.08 0.78 1.27
C GLU A 54 16.39 1.81 2.19
N LYS A 55 15.08 1.65 2.42
CA LYS A 55 14.31 2.39 3.44
C LYS A 55 13.83 1.45 4.54
N THR A 56 14.22 1.72 5.80
CA THR A 56 13.80 0.92 6.97
C THR A 56 12.27 0.83 7.09
N SER A 57 11.73 -0.36 7.31
CA SER A 57 10.29 -0.56 7.54
C SER A 57 10.00 -1.85 8.29
N THR A 58 9.48 -1.73 9.52
CA THR A 58 9.13 -2.87 10.36
C THR A 58 7.96 -3.66 9.78
N ARG A 59 6.84 -3.01 9.45
CA ARG A 59 5.61 -3.68 8.97
C ARG A 59 5.86 -4.51 7.71
N THR A 60 6.48 -3.91 6.69
CA THR A 60 6.74 -4.61 5.42
C THR A 60 7.70 -5.78 5.62
N ARG A 61 8.81 -5.57 6.35
CA ARG A 61 9.78 -6.62 6.66
C ARG A 61 9.12 -7.79 7.38
N CYS A 62 8.41 -7.53 8.49
CA CYS A 62 7.76 -8.58 9.27
C CYS A 62 6.69 -9.32 8.46
N ALA A 63 5.96 -8.63 7.58
CA ALA A 63 4.99 -9.25 6.68
C ALA A 63 5.66 -10.22 5.70
N PHE A 64 6.76 -9.84 5.05
CA PHE A 64 7.53 -10.74 4.17
C PHE A 64 8.18 -11.90 4.93
N GLU A 65 8.85 -11.64 6.07
CA GLU A 65 9.47 -12.69 6.88
C GLU A 65 8.45 -13.74 7.35
N VAL A 66 7.34 -13.32 7.98
CA VAL A 66 6.31 -14.25 8.47
C VAL A 66 5.62 -15.00 7.33
N ALA A 67 5.28 -14.33 6.23
CA ALA A 67 4.66 -14.96 5.08
C ALA A 67 5.58 -16.03 4.44
N ALA A 68 6.88 -15.79 4.39
CA ALA A 68 7.87 -16.74 3.88
C ALA A 68 8.02 -17.94 4.83
N PHE A 69 8.12 -17.70 6.14
CA PHE A 69 8.25 -18.76 7.15
C PHE A 69 7.02 -19.67 7.22
N ASP A 70 5.80 -19.11 7.21
CA ASP A 70 4.55 -19.88 7.14
C ASP A 70 4.54 -20.83 5.93
N GLN A 71 5.11 -20.39 4.81
CA GLN A 71 5.18 -21.14 3.55
C GLN A 71 6.45 -22.01 3.40
N GLY A 72 7.32 -22.05 4.41
CA GLY A 72 8.48 -22.95 4.48
C GLY A 72 9.73 -22.45 3.75
N ALA A 73 9.76 -21.18 3.36
CA ALA A 73 10.92 -20.52 2.76
C ALA A 73 11.87 -19.97 3.84
N GLN A 74 13.11 -19.67 3.43
CA GLN A 74 14.11 -18.94 4.23
C GLN A 74 14.30 -17.54 3.66
N VAL A 75 14.73 -16.59 4.50
CA VAL A 75 14.88 -15.17 4.13
C VAL A 75 16.24 -14.62 4.54
N SER A 76 16.81 -13.76 3.69
CA SER A 76 18.00 -12.96 3.97
C SER A 76 17.63 -11.48 3.94
N TYR A 77 17.67 -10.82 5.10
CA TYR A 77 17.42 -9.38 5.21
C TYR A 77 18.69 -8.57 4.90
N LEU A 78 18.63 -7.76 3.83
CA LEU A 78 19.69 -6.87 3.37
C LEU A 78 19.28 -5.41 3.67
N GLY A 79 19.59 -4.96 4.88
CA GLY A 79 19.26 -3.61 5.36
C GLY A 79 20.18 -2.51 4.82
N PRO A 80 19.82 -1.23 5.06
CA PRO A 80 20.44 -0.08 4.38
C PRO A 80 21.90 0.15 4.82
N SER A 81 22.26 -0.26 6.04
CA SER A 81 23.61 -0.08 6.61
C SER A 81 24.60 -1.19 6.26
N GLY A 82 24.30 -2.05 5.28
CA GLY A 82 25.17 -3.17 4.87
C GLY A 82 25.22 -3.46 3.37
N SER A 83 24.36 -2.83 2.56
CA SER A 83 24.32 -3.02 1.11
C SER A 83 25.37 -2.17 0.38
N GLN A 84 25.88 -2.66 -0.76
CA GLN A 84 26.74 -1.89 -1.68
C GLN A 84 26.00 -1.38 -2.93
N ILE A 85 24.70 -1.70 -3.05
CA ILE A 85 23.81 -1.29 -4.13
C ILE A 85 23.84 0.24 -4.27
N GLY A 86 24.04 0.74 -5.49
CA GLY A 86 24.09 2.17 -5.80
C GLY A 86 25.33 2.91 -5.31
N HIS A 87 26.12 2.33 -4.39
CA HIS A 87 27.32 2.95 -3.81
C HIS A 87 28.64 2.41 -4.36
N LYS A 88 28.76 1.09 -4.55
CA LYS A 88 29.93 0.44 -5.17
C LYS A 88 29.58 -0.62 -6.22
N GLU A 89 28.32 -1.04 -6.30
CA GLU A 89 27.84 -2.00 -7.29
C GLU A 89 26.55 -1.48 -7.95
N SER A 90 26.37 -1.77 -9.24
CA SER A 90 25.16 -1.39 -9.98
C SER A 90 23.99 -2.31 -9.59
N MET A 91 22.75 -1.80 -9.62
CA MET A 91 21.58 -2.66 -9.36
C MET A 91 21.51 -3.82 -10.37
N LYS A 92 21.82 -3.55 -11.64
CA LYS A 92 22.01 -4.56 -12.69
C LYS A 92 22.96 -5.71 -12.34
N ASP A 93 24.12 -5.42 -11.75
CA ASP A 93 25.10 -6.46 -11.42
C ASP A 93 24.72 -7.18 -10.11
N THR A 94 24.24 -6.44 -9.10
CA THR A 94 23.64 -7.03 -7.89
C THR A 94 22.50 -8.00 -8.24
N ALA A 95 21.59 -7.62 -9.15
CA ALA A 95 20.47 -8.44 -9.59
C ALA A 95 20.95 -9.79 -10.16
N ARG A 96 21.98 -9.76 -11.02
CA ARG A 96 22.59 -10.94 -11.64
C ARG A 96 23.31 -11.86 -10.64
N VAL A 97 23.83 -11.30 -9.55
CA VAL A 97 24.46 -12.06 -8.45
C VAL A 97 23.38 -12.69 -7.58
N LEU A 98 22.40 -11.91 -7.11
CA LEU A 98 21.34 -12.38 -6.21
C LEU A 98 20.43 -13.41 -6.89
N GLY A 99 20.04 -13.20 -8.15
CA GLY A 99 19.21 -14.15 -8.91
C GLY A 99 19.89 -15.48 -9.27
N ARG A 100 21.19 -15.63 -8.95
CA ARG A 100 21.90 -16.93 -9.00
C ARG A 100 21.94 -17.65 -7.64
N MET A 101 21.51 -16.99 -6.56
CA MET A 101 21.57 -17.49 -5.18
C MET A 101 20.19 -17.64 -4.54
N TYR A 102 19.23 -16.78 -4.90
CA TYR A 102 17.89 -16.69 -4.33
C TYR A 102 16.84 -17.07 -5.37
N ASP A 103 15.74 -17.66 -4.92
CA ASP A 103 14.57 -18.01 -5.73
C ASP A 103 13.66 -16.81 -6.01
N GLY A 104 13.74 -15.75 -5.20
CA GLY A 104 12.96 -14.52 -5.37
C GLY A 104 13.54 -13.36 -4.56
N ILE A 105 13.20 -12.14 -4.97
CA ILE A 105 13.77 -10.91 -4.41
C ILE A 105 12.65 -9.90 -4.11
N GLU A 106 12.54 -9.48 -2.86
CA GLU A 106 11.80 -8.28 -2.49
C GLU A 106 12.73 -7.06 -2.56
N TYR A 107 12.17 -5.93 -2.99
CA TYR A 107 12.85 -4.64 -2.94
C TYR A 107 11.93 -3.55 -2.38
N ARG A 108 12.48 -2.78 -1.45
CA ARG A 108 11.88 -1.57 -0.89
C ARG A 108 12.92 -0.45 -0.82
N GLY A 109 12.67 0.63 -1.57
CA GLY A 109 13.64 1.73 -1.67
C GLY A 109 13.06 2.97 -2.32
N PHE A 110 13.73 3.47 -3.35
CA PHE A 110 13.48 4.77 -3.98
C PHE A 110 12.69 4.62 -5.30
N GLY A 111 13.21 5.15 -6.41
CA GLY A 111 12.51 5.20 -7.69
C GLY A 111 12.16 3.85 -8.30
N GLN A 112 11.03 3.81 -8.99
CA GLN A 112 10.48 2.64 -9.68
C GLN A 112 11.45 2.07 -10.74
N GLU A 113 12.30 2.90 -11.35
CA GLU A 113 13.30 2.46 -12.32
C GLU A 113 14.33 1.48 -11.71
N ILE A 114 14.61 1.60 -10.41
CA ILE A 114 15.54 0.72 -9.70
C ILE A 114 14.95 -0.69 -9.58
N VAL A 115 13.66 -0.80 -9.20
CA VAL A 115 12.99 -2.11 -9.09
C VAL A 115 12.66 -2.71 -10.46
N GLU A 116 12.50 -1.88 -11.50
CA GLU A 116 12.38 -2.33 -12.88
C GLU A 116 13.71 -2.86 -13.44
N GLU A 117 14.84 -2.21 -13.15
CA GLU A 117 16.17 -2.76 -13.49
C GLU A 117 16.43 -4.09 -12.77
N LEU A 118 16.15 -4.16 -11.47
CA LEU A 118 16.25 -5.41 -10.69
C LEU A 118 15.37 -6.52 -11.31
N GLY A 119 14.11 -6.21 -11.61
CA GLY A 119 13.17 -7.11 -12.26
C GLY A 119 13.58 -7.58 -13.66
N GLN A 120 14.33 -6.75 -14.40
CA GLN A 120 14.83 -7.09 -15.73
C GLN A 120 16.04 -8.05 -15.67
N TYR A 121 16.95 -7.87 -14.72
CA TYR A 121 18.25 -8.56 -14.72
C TYR A 121 18.40 -9.70 -13.71
N ALA A 122 17.49 -9.85 -12.73
CA ALA A 122 17.57 -10.92 -11.74
C ALA A 122 17.36 -12.32 -12.34
N GLY A 123 16.42 -12.47 -13.27
CA GLY A 123 16.06 -13.79 -13.82
C GLY A 123 15.22 -14.66 -12.86
N VAL A 124 14.80 -14.11 -11.73
CA VAL A 124 13.87 -14.68 -10.74
C VAL A 124 12.80 -13.63 -10.39
N PRO A 125 11.62 -14.02 -9.85
CA PRO A 125 10.59 -13.09 -9.42
C PRO A 125 11.09 -11.97 -8.50
N VAL A 126 10.78 -10.74 -8.90
CA VAL A 126 11.02 -9.52 -8.12
C VAL A 126 9.70 -8.90 -7.68
N TRP A 127 9.58 -8.53 -6.41
CA TRP A 127 8.38 -7.91 -5.85
C TRP A 127 8.70 -6.54 -5.24
N ASN A 128 7.91 -5.53 -5.61
CA ASN A 128 8.00 -4.18 -5.07
C ASN A 128 7.28 -4.08 -3.70
N GLY A 129 8.06 -3.98 -2.63
CA GLY A 129 7.58 -3.77 -1.26
C GLY A 129 7.33 -2.30 -0.90
N LEU A 130 7.89 -1.34 -1.67
CA LEU A 130 7.50 0.08 -1.85
C LEU A 130 8.59 0.81 -2.66
N THR A 131 8.15 1.65 -3.61
CA THR A 131 8.93 2.67 -4.33
C THR A 131 8.36 4.07 -4.07
N ASP A 132 9.00 5.12 -4.59
CA ASP A 132 8.49 6.49 -4.50
C ASP A 132 7.22 6.72 -5.34
N GLU A 133 7.02 5.92 -6.40
CA GLU A 133 5.84 5.98 -7.28
C GLU A 133 4.72 5.02 -6.88
N PHE A 134 5.04 3.81 -6.37
CA PHE A 134 4.06 2.74 -6.16
C PHE A 134 4.26 1.92 -4.87
N HIS A 135 3.16 1.45 -4.30
CA HIS A 135 3.13 0.52 -3.16
C HIS A 135 2.13 -0.62 -3.42
N PRO A 136 2.38 -1.50 -4.41
CA PRO A 136 1.36 -2.43 -4.91
C PRO A 136 0.99 -3.53 -3.90
N THR A 137 1.86 -3.84 -2.94
CA THR A 137 1.58 -4.81 -1.86
C THR A 137 0.58 -4.27 -0.83
N GLN A 138 0.60 -2.97 -0.55
CA GLN A 138 -0.42 -2.33 0.30
C GLN A 138 -1.80 -2.39 -0.36
N ILE A 139 -1.91 -2.09 -1.65
CA ILE A 139 -3.22 -2.04 -2.33
C ILE A 139 -3.94 -3.39 -2.34
N LEU A 140 -3.22 -4.50 -2.42
CA LEU A 140 -3.83 -5.82 -2.24
C LEU A 140 -4.37 -6.00 -0.82
N ALA A 141 -3.65 -5.54 0.21
CA ALA A 141 -4.12 -5.57 1.59
C ALA A 141 -5.34 -4.66 1.79
N ASP A 142 -5.33 -3.46 1.21
CA ASP A 142 -6.44 -2.52 1.25
C ASP A 142 -7.70 -3.16 0.65
N PHE A 143 -7.60 -3.73 -0.55
CA PHE A 143 -8.74 -4.30 -1.25
C PHE A 143 -9.24 -5.59 -0.61
N MET A 144 -8.35 -6.40 -0.02
CA MET A 144 -8.75 -7.52 0.81
C MET A 144 -9.54 -7.05 2.04
N THR A 145 -9.07 -6.02 2.71
CA THR A 145 -9.74 -5.40 3.88
C THR A 145 -11.09 -4.79 3.49
N MET A 146 -11.15 -4.09 2.36
CA MET A 146 -12.40 -3.53 1.82
C MET A 146 -13.41 -4.63 1.44
N LEU A 147 -12.96 -5.80 0.98
CA LEU A 147 -13.84 -6.96 0.75
C LEU A 147 -14.36 -7.57 2.06
N GLU A 148 -13.50 -7.71 3.07
CA GLU A 148 -13.88 -8.26 4.39
C GLU A 148 -14.86 -7.35 5.14
N HIS A 149 -14.66 -6.02 5.09
CA HIS A 149 -15.49 -5.05 5.81
C HIS A 149 -16.58 -4.40 4.93
N GLY A 150 -16.57 -4.62 3.61
CA GLY A 150 -17.51 -4.05 2.63
C GLY A 150 -18.92 -4.63 2.64
N ARG A 151 -19.27 -5.42 3.67
CA ARG A 151 -20.63 -5.96 3.91
C ARG A 151 -21.20 -6.76 2.73
N GLY A 152 -20.35 -7.49 2.02
CA GLY A 152 -20.72 -8.32 0.86
C GLY A 152 -20.75 -7.59 -0.48
N LYS A 153 -20.32 -6.32 -0.55
CA LYS A 153 -20.05 -5.62 -1.81
C LYS A 153 -18.85 -6.25 -2.53
N ALA A 154 -18.93 -6.35 -3.85
CA ALA A 154 -17.74 -6.53 -4.69
C ALA A 154 -16.98 -5.19 -4.82
N LEU A 155 -15.68 -5.22 -5.14
CA LEU A 155 -14.85 -4.00 -5.25
C LEU A 155 -15.46 -2.94 -6.18
N HIS A 156 -16.02 -3.33 -7.34
CA HIS A 156 -16.67 -2.42 -8.28
C HIS A 156 -18.00 -1.78 -7.77
N GLN A 157 -18.42 -2.10 -6.55
CA GLN A 157 -19.56 -1.52 -5.83
C GLN A 157 -19.12 -0.71 -4.61
N ILE A 158 -17.82 -0.69 -4.32
CA ILE A 158 -17.21 0.04 -3.21
C ILE A 158 -16.83 1.43 -3.68
N LYS A 159 -17.14 2.40 -2.83
CA LYS A 159 -16.81 3.81 -3.01
C LYS A 159 -15.90 4.26 -1.88
N PHE A 160 -14.77 4.88 -2.18
CA PHE A 160 -13.86 5.34 -1.14
C PHE A 160 -13.18 6.67 -1.49
N ALA A 161 -12.82 7.41 -0.45
CA ALA A 161 -12.05 8.65 -0.57
C ALA A 161 -10.66 8.47 0.05
N TYR A 162 -9.64 8.91 -0.66
CA TYR A 162 -8.30 9.16 -0.14
C TYR A 162 -8.15 10.65 0.11
N LEU A 163 -7.76 11.04 1.32
CA LEU A 163 -7.65 12.42 1.80
C LEU A 163 -6.20 12.81 2.08
N GLY A 164 -5.85 14.08 1.87
CA GLY A 164 -4.51 14.61 2.12
C GLY A 164 -3.63 14.69 0.86
N ASP A 165 -2.35 14.30 0.96
CA ASP A 165 -1.43 14.32 -0.19
C ASP A 165 -1.70 13.13 -1.14
N ALA A 166 -2.39 13.37 -2.26
CA ALA A 166 -2.62 12.36 -3.28
C ALA A 166 -1.49 12.26 -4.32
N ARG A 167 -0.40 13.04 -4.19
CA ARG A 167 0.77 13.05 -5.07
C ARG A 167 1.94 12.24 -4.49
N ASN A 168 1.61 11.12 -3.85
CA ASN A 168 2.55 10.16 -3.31
C ASN A 168 2.28 8.75 -3.87
N ASN A 169 3.11 7.77 -3.48
CA ASN A 169 2.94 6.38 -3.89
C ASN A 169 1.58 5.78 -3.52
N MET A 170 0.97 6.16 -2.38
CA MET A 170 -0.35 5.68 -1.98
C MET A 170 -1.47 6.23 -2.87
N GLY A 171 -1.53 7.55 -3.11
CA GLY A 171 -2.51 8.17 -4.01
C GLY A 171 -2.43 7.61 -5.44
N ASN A 172 -1.21 7.46 -5.96
CA ASN A 172 -0.95 6.80 -7.24
C ASN A 172 -1.47 5.36 -7.27
N SER A 173 -1.14 4.57 -6.24
CA SER A 173 -1.40 3.13 -6.22
C SER A 173 -2.87 2.79 -5.97
N LEU A 174 -3.55 3.53 -5.09
CA LEU A 174 -4.99 3.42 -4.88
C LEU A 174 -5.75 3.77 -6.15
N MET A 175 -5.36 4.84 -6.86
CA MET A 175 -5.96 5.23 -8.14
C MET A 175 -5.79 4.15 -9.22
N VAL A 176 -4.58 3.60 -9.38
CA VAL A 176 -4.32 2.49 -10.31
C VAL A 176 -5.16 1.25 -9.95
N GLY A 177 -5.17 0.86 -8.67
CA GLY A 177 -5.94 -0.30 -8.21
C GLY A 177 -7.43 -0.13 -8.44
N ALA A 178 -7.98 1.03 -8.07
CA ALA A 178 -9.40 1.34 -8.22
C ALA A 178 -9.82 1.37 -9.70
N ALA A 179 -8.99 1.97 -10.55
CA ALA A 179 -9.19 1.95 -12.00
C ALA A 179 -9.23 0.51 -12.54
N LYS A 180 -8.28 -0.34 -12.14
CA LYS A 180 -8.24 -1.75 -12.55
C LYS A 180 -9.42 -2.57 -12.03
N MET A 181 -9.94 -2.28 -10.83
CA MET A 181 -10.98 -3.08 -10.17
C MET A 181 -12.40 -2.50 -10.28
N GLY A 182 -12.62 -1.47 -11.11
CA GLY A 182 -13.95 -0.91 -11.39
C GLY A 182 -14.55 -0.06 -10.26
N MET A 183 -13.73 0.44 -9.34
CA MET A 183 -14.19 1.09 -8.09
C MET A 183 -14.51 2.58 -8.28
N ASP A 184 -15.26 3.20 -7.35
CA ASP A 184 -15.43 4.66 -7.26
C ASP A 184 -14.38 5.21 -6.28
N ILE A 185 -13.24 5.67 -6.82
CA ILE A 185 -12.18 6.34 -6.05
C ILE A 185 -12.29 7.86 -6.15
N ARG A 186 -12.02 8.50 -5.02
CA ARG A 186 -12.07 9.94 -4.86
C ARG A 186 -10.79 10.42 -4.20
N LEU A 187 -10.01 11.20 -4.93
CA LEU A 187 -8.81 11.84 -4.42
C LEU A 187 -9.21 13.25 -3.97
N VAL A 188 -9.27 13.43 -2.65
CA VAL A 188 -9.81 14.62 -1.99
C VAL A 188 -8.63 15.37 -1.39
N ALA A 189 -8.10 16.31 -2.16
CA ALA A 189 -6.77 16.88 -1.95
C ALA A 189 -6.67 18.28 -2.55
N PRO A 190 -5.79 19.17 -2.05
CA PRO A 190 -5.51 20.43 -2.73
C PRO A 190 -4.92 20.14 -4.13
N LYS A 191 -5.31 20.94 -5.14
CA LYS A 191 -4.95 20.70 -6.56
C LYS A 191 -3.45 20.51 -6.84
N ALA A 192 -2.56 21.14 -6.05
CA ALA A 192 -1.11 20.99 -6.17
C ALA A 192 -0.57 19.60 -5.75
N PHE A 193 -1.38 18.83 -5.02
CA PHE A 193 -1.12 17.50 -4.48
C PHE A 193 -2.02 16.44 -5.12
N TRP A 194 -2.47 16.66 -6.36
CA TRP A 194 -3.09 15.61 -7.19
C TRP A 194 -2.00 14.76 -7.88
N PRO A 195 -2.29 13.50 -8.26
CA PRO A 195 -1.39 12.69 -9.07
C PRO A 195 -1.04 13.36 -10.40
N THR A 196 0.06 12.91 -11.02
CA THR A 196 0.49 13.43 -12.33
C THR A 196 -0.58 13.22 -13.41
N GLU A 197 -0.80 14.23 -14.25
CA GLU A 197 -1.86 14.19 -15.28
C GLU A 197 -1.73 12.99 -16.23
N SER A 198 -0.50 12.54 -16.52
CA SER A 198 -0.24 11.35 -17.34
C SER A 198 -0.72 10.06 -16.67
N LEU A 199 -0.55 9.92 -15.35
CA LEU A 199 -1.07 8.77 -14.61
C LEU A 199 -2.60 8.84 -14.47
N VAL A 200 -3.17 10.03 -14.24
CA VAL A 200 -4.63 10.24 -14.23
C VAL A 200 -5.24 9.89 -15.58
N ALA A 201 -4.65 10.32 -16.69
CA ALA A 201 -5.10 9.97 -18.04
C ALA A 201 -5.03 8.47 -18.30
N THR A 202 -3.94 7.81 -17.88
CA THR A 202 -3.78 6.35 -17.97
C THR A 202 -4.88 5.62 -17.17
N CYS A 203 -5.16 6.07 -15.95
CA CYS A 203 -6.18 5.45 -15.10
C CYS A 203 -7.60 5.72 -15.63
N ARG A 204 -7.87 6.88 -16.24
CA ARG A 204 -9.16 7.17 -16.90
C ARG A 204 -9.40 6.29 -18.13
N ALA A 205 -8.38 6.05 -18.97
CA ALA A 205 -8.51 5.11 -20.08
C ALA A 205 -8.82 3.68 -19.59
N ILE A 206 -8.20 3.22 -18.51
CA ILE A 206 -8.54 1.94 -17.87
C ILE A 206 -9.98 1.97 -17.31
N ALA A 207 -10.41 3.08 -16.73
CA ALA A 207 -11.75 3.24 -16.17
C ALA A 207 -12.87 3.15 -17.22
N GLU A 208 -12.61 3.54 -18.47
CA GLU A 208 -13.52 3.34 -19.61
C GLU A 208 -13.77 1.85 -19.91
N GLU A 209 -12.79 0.98 -19.68
CA GLU A 209 -12.91 -0.47 -19.86
C GLU A 209 -13.55 -1.17 -18.65
N THR A 210 -13.24 -0.72 -17.42
CA THR A 210 -13.64 -1.40 -16.17
C THR A 210 -14.92 -0.85 -15.53
N GLY A 211 -15.37 0.33 -15.96
CA GLY A 211 -16.49 1.06 -15.34
C GLY A 211 -16.13 1.80 -14.04
N ALA A 212 -14.84 1.90 -13.70
CA ALA A 212 -14.38 2.67 -12.55
C ALA A 212 -14.76 4.15 -12.63
N LYS A 213 -14.79 4.83 -11.49
CA LYS A 213 -14.98 6.28 -11.40
C LYS A 213 -13.81 6.89 -10.66
N ILE A 214 -13.21 7.92 -11.24
CA ILE A 214 -12.03 8.60 -10.70
C ILE A 214 -12.37 10.08 -10.55
N THR A 215 -12.67 10.48 -9.31
CA THR A 215 -12.96 11.87 -8.94
C THR A 215 -11.70 12.49 -8.34
N LEU A 216 -11.28 13.67 -8.83
CA LEU A 216 -10.26 14.51 -8.19
C LEU A 216 -10.98 15.80 -7.79
N THR A 217 -10.99 16.14 -6.51
CA THR A 217 -11.69 17.33 -5.97
C THR A 217 -10.94 17.93 -4.79
N ASP A 218 -11.04 19.24 -4.64
CA ASP A 218 -10.62 19.99 -3.45
C ASP A 218 -11.80 20.32 -2.50
N ASP A 219 -13.02 19.84 -2.82
CA ASP A 219 -14.18 19.89 -1.93
C ASP A 219 -14.27 18.61 -1.08
N VAL A 220 -14.07 18.78 0.23
CA VAL A 220 -14.14 17.70 1.22
C VAL A 220 -15.54 17.07 1.30
N GLN A 221 -16.60 17.89 1.28
CA GLN A 221 -17.97 17.42 1.45
C GLN A 221 -18.43 16.65 0.21
N GLU A 222 -18.16 17.17 -0.99
CA GLU A 222 -18.37 16.44 -2.24
C GLU A 222 -17.59 15.13 -2.23
N GLY A 223 -16.32 15.17 -1.83
CA GLY A 223 -15.40 14.05 -1.79
C GLY A 223 -15.88 12.89 -0.92
N VAL A 224 -16.18 13.12 0.35
CA VAL A 224 -16.49 12.05 1.31
C VAL A 224 -17.93 11.54 1.26
N MET A 225 -18.87 12.31 0.68
CA MET A 225 -20.30 11.97 0.67
C MET A 225 -20.58 10.59 0.06
N GLY A 226 -21.18 9.71 0.85
CA GLY A 226 -21.60 8.35 0.49
C GLY A 226 -20.47 7.33 0.37
N CYS A 227 -19.25 7.62 0.81
CA CYS A 227 -18.15 6.66 0.81
C CYS A 227 -18.38 5.51 1.83
N ASP A 228 -17.93 4.31 1.47
CA ASP A 228 -17.83 3.14 2.33
C ASP A 228 -16.57 3.17 3.19
N PHE A 229 -15.49 3.72 2.65
CA PHE A 229 -14.19 3.84 3.32
C PHE A 229 -13.62 5.25 3.15
N LEU A 230 -13.04 5.78 4.24
CA LEU A 230 -12.11 6.91 4.19
C LEU A 230 -10.69 6.40 4.45
N TYR A 231 -9.76 6.85 3.61
CA TYR A 231 -8.34 6.54 3.69
C TYR A 231 -7.56 7.86 3.82
N THR A 232 -6.51 7.88 4.63
CA THR A 232 -5.48 8.94 4.58
C THR A 232 -4.11 8.32 4.81
N ASP A 233 -3.04 9.07 4.52
CA ASP A 233 -1.67 8.73 4.91
C ASP A 233 -0.97 10.00 5.46
N VAL A 234 0.21 9.83 6.05
CA VAL A 234 0.97 10.92 6.66
C VAL A 234 1.23 12.04 5.66
N TRP A 235 0.87 13.27 6.04
CA TRP A 235 1.06 14.40 5.14
C TRP A 235 2.51 14.80 4.99
N VAL A 236 3.33 14.64 6.03
CA VAL A 236 4.74 15.00 6.04
C VAL A 236 5.59 13.75 6.14
N SER A 237 6.49 13.55 5.17
CA SER A 237 7.40 12.40 5.19
C SER A 237 8.63 12.71 6.04
N MET A 238 9.14 11.70 6.77
CA MET A 238 10.36 11.84 7.60
C MET A 238 11.62 12.21 6.80
N GLY A 239 11.58 12.10 5.46
CA GLY A 239 12.67 12.54 4.57
C GLY A 239 12.54 13.98 4.04
N GLU A 240 11.42 14.66 4.29
CA GLU A 240 11.21 16.04 3.83
C GLU A 240 11.78 17.07 4.81
N ALA A 241 12.27 18.19 4.28
CA ALA A 241 12.82 19.28 5.07
C ALA A 241 11.76 19.88 6.01
N LYS A 242 12.10 20.08 7.30
CA LYS A 242 11.17 20.56 8.33
C LYS A 242 10.58 21.93 8.01
N GLU A 243 11.30 22.73 7.23
CA GLU A 243 10.91 24.05 6.73
C GLU A 243 9.67 23.97 5.82
N ALA A 244 9.48 22.86 5.10
CA ALA A 244 8.31 22.64 4.24
C ALA A 244 7.07 22.14 5.00
N TRP A 245 7.22 21.70 6.26
CA TRP A 245 6.13 21.09 7.01
C TRP A 245 5.04 22.12 7.37
N ALA A 246 5.41 23.37 7.68
CA ALA A 246 4.46 24.40 8.12
C ALA A 246 3.38 24.72 7.06
N GLU A 247 3.81 25.06 5.84
CA GLU A 247 2.91 25.34 4.71
C GLU A 247 2.07 24.10 4.36
N ARG A 248 2.70 22.91 4.36
CA ARG A 248 2.04 21.65 4.01
C ARG A 248 0.98 21.25 5.03
N ILE A 249 1.26 21.39 6.33
CA ILE A 249 0.29 21.20 7.41
C ILE A 249 -0.89 22.17 7.23
N GLN A 250 -0.63 23.46 6.99
CA GLN A 250 -1.68 24.46 6.84
C GLN A 250 -2.61 24.17 5.63
N LEU A 251 -2.04 23.69 4.51
CA LEU A 251 -2.81 23.32 3.31
C LEU A 251 -3.59 22.01 3.49
N MET A 252 -3.08 21.07 4.31
CA MET A 252 -3.68 19.76 4.51
C MET A 252 -4.66 19.68 5.69
N LEU A 253 -4.59 20.60 6.66
CA LEU A 253 -5.46 20.59 7.85
C LEU A 253 -6.97 20.46 7.55
N PRO A 254 -7.54 21.07 6.49
CA PRO A 254 -8.96 20.86 6.12
C PRO A 254 -9.32 19.42 5.72
N TYR A 255 -8.32 18.60 5.41
CA TYR A 255 -8.44 17.20 4.96
C TYR A 255 -8.15 16.19 6.09
N GLN A 256 -8.02 16.65 7.35
CA GLN A 256 -7.85 15.76 8.51
C GLN A 256 -9.04 14.82 8.69
N VAL A 257 -8.76 13.51 8.77
CA VAL A 257 -9.80 12.54 9.08
C VAL A 257 -10.12 12.57 10.57
N ASN A 258 -11.26 13.18 10.88
CA ASN A 258 -11.81 13.31 12.22
C ASN A 258 -13.28 12.82 12.26
N MET A 259 -13.90 12.84 13.44
CA MET A 259 -15.29 12.39 13.60
C MET A 259 -16.31 13.22 12.80
N GLU A 260 -16.03 14.49 12.48
CA GLU A 260 -16.90 15.30 11.62
C GLU A 260 -16.81 14.83 10.17
N MET A 261 -15.61 14.48 9.71
CA MET A 261 -15.38 13.94 8.37
C MET A 261 -16.05 12.57 8.16
N LEU A 262 -16.00 11.69 9.16
CA LEU A 262 -16.75 10.42 9.12
C LEU A 262 -18.27 10.68 9.05
N LYS A 263 -18.80 11.62 9.83
CA LYS A 263 -20.23 12.02 9.77
C LYS A 263 -20.61 12.63 8.42
N ALA A 264 -19.73 13.42 7.81
CA ALA A 264 -19.95 14.06 6.51
C ALA A 264 -20.13 13.06 5.35
N THR A 265 -19.71 11.79 5.54
CA THR A 265 -20.01 10.72 4.58
C THR A 265 -21.51 10.42 4.49
N GLY A 266 -22.30 10.70 5.53
CA GLY A 266 -23.70 10.27 5.63
C GLY A 266 -23.89 8.75 5.69
N ASN A 267 -22.81 7.95 5.77
CA ASN A 267 -22.85 6.50 5.84
C ASN A 267 -22.56 6.04 7.29
N PRO A 268 -23.56 5.55 8.04
CA PRO A 268 -23.34 5.11 9.43
C PRO A 268 -22.45 3.86 9.56
N HIS A 269 -22.06 3.25 8.45
CA HIS A 269 -21.18 2.08 8.40
C HIS A 269 -19.81 2.38 7.79
N VAL A 270 -19.47 3.64 7.57
CA VAL A 270 -18.15 4.02 7.03
C VAL A 270 -17.03 3.47 7.91
N LYS A 271 -15.96 2.98 7.27
CA LYS A 271 -14.73 2.56 7.94
C LYS A 271 -13.55 3.45 7.57
N PHE A 272 -12.55 3.44 8.43
CA PHE A 272 -11.33 4.23 8.32
C PHE A 272 -10.10 3.32 8.13
N MET A 273 -9.25 3.67 7.17
CA MET A 273 -8.08 2.91 6.73
C MET A 273 -6.84 3.81 6.64
N HIS A 274 -5.66 3.24 6.88
CA HIS A 274 -4.38 3.95 6.95
C HIS A 274 -3.21 2.95 7.00
N CYS A 275 -2.28 2.99 6.03
CA CYS A 275 -1.16 2.03 5.87
C CYS A 275 -0.15 1.93 7.02
N LEU A 276 -0.21 2.90 7.93
CA LEU A 276 0.62 3.11 9.12
C LEU A 276 2.10 3.42 8.80
N PRO A 277 2.78 4.27 9.60
CA PRO A 277 2.38 4.76 10.92
C PRO A 277 1.49 6.00 10.78
N ALA A 278 0.53 6.18 11.68
CA ALA A 278 -0.25 7.42 11.77
C ALA A 278 0.34 8.33 12.87
N PHE A 279 0.32 9.64 12.66
CA PHE A 279 0.59 10.66 13.67
C PHE A 279 -0.72 11.07 14.35
N HIS A 280 -1.34 10.13 15.07
CA HIS A 280 -2.63 10.33 15.71
C HIS A 280 -2.57 10.94 17.12
N GLY A 281 -1.40 11.41 17.59
CA GLY A 281 -1.26 12.03 18.91
C GLY A 281 0.19 12.22 19.36
N GLU A 282 0.36 12.50 20.65
CA GLU A 282 1.63 12.86 21.28
C GLU A 282 2.48 11.68 21.77
N ASP A 283 2.14 10.41 21.50
CA ASP A 283 2.87 9.29 22.11
C ASP A 283 4.24 8.98 21.47
N THR A 284 4.53 9.55 20.29
CA THR A 284 5.82 9.43 19.60
C THR A 284 6.67 10.68 19.74
N THR A 285 8.00 10.56 19.62
CA THR A 285 8.93 11.72 19.66
C THR A 285 8.55 12.79 18.64
N VAL A 286 8.26 12.38 17.41
CA VAL A 286 7.85 13.31 16.32
C VAL A 286 6.47 13.89 16.58
N GLY A 287 5.52 13.11 17.12
CA GLY A 287 4.20 13.60 17.53
C GLY A 287 4.28 14.70 18.61
N LYS A 288 5.19 14.55 19.59
CA LYS A 288 5.46 15.60 20.61
C LYS A 288 6.07 16.85 19.99
N GLU A 289 7.03 16.71 19.08
CA GLU A 289 7.62 17.85 18.36
C GLU A 289 6.56 18.60 17.54
N LEU A 290 5.68 17.87 16.84
CA LEU A 290 4.59 18.43 16.04
C LEU A 290 3.55 19.14 16.93
N ALA A 291 3.08 18.52 18.01
CA ALA A 291 2.12 19.14 18.92
C ALA A 291 2.68 20.35 19.70
N GLN A 292 3.99 20.42 19.91
CA GLN A 292 4.66 21.61 20.48
C GLN A 292 4.76 22.76 19.47
N ALA A 293 4.99 22.46 18.19
CA ALA A 293 5.07 23.46 17.13
C ALA A 293 3.69 23.93 16.65
N TYR A 294 2.70 23.03 16.63
CA TYR A 294 1.34 23.21 16.14
C TYR A 294 0.34 22.65 17.17
N PRO A 295 -0.04 23.42 18.21
CA PRO A 295 -0.92 22.96 19.30
C PRO A 295 -2.28 22.42 18.85
N GLU A 296 -2.76 22.80 17.68
CA GLU A 296 -3.96 22.28 17.01
C GLU A 296 -3.83 20.80 16.60
N LEU A 297 -2.62 20.31 16.32
CA LEU A 297 -2.34 18.92 15.93
C LEU A 297 -2.21 17.97 17.13
N LYS A 298 -2.46 18.47 18.35
CA LYS A 298 -2.28 17.69 19.59
C LYS A 298 -3.12 16.41 19.64
N GLN A 299 -4.29 16.42 18.99
CA GLN A 299 -5.18 15.26 18.90
C GLN A 299 -4.94 14.39 17.66
N GLY A 300 -3.92 14.71 16.86
CA GLY A 300 -3.56 14.02 15.62
C GLY A 300 -3.28 14.98 14.45
N VAL A 301 -2.60 14.47 13.43
CA VAL A 301 -2.14 15.21 12.24
C VAL A 301 -3.05 14.87 11.05
N GLU A 302 -2.79 13.78 10.32
CA GLU A 302 -3.65 13.35 9.21
C GLU A 302 -4.96 12.70 9.67
N VAL A 303 -4.95 12.09 10.87
CA VAL A 303 -6.10 11.46 11.51
C VAL A 303 -6.08 11.76 13.01
N THR A 304 -7.25 11.96 13.60
CA THR A 304 -7.36 12.15 15.07
C THR A 304 -7.30 10.82 15.86
N ASN A 305 -6.79 10.86 17.09
CA ASN A 305 -6.79 9.71 18.00
C ASN A 305 -8.18 9.10 18.17
N GLU A 306 -9.21 9.96 18.26
CA GLU A 306 -10.60 9.54 18.41
C GLU A 306 -11.05 8.63 17.26
N VAL A 307 -10.61 8.89 16.03
CA VAL A 307 -10.92 8.05 14.87
C VAL A 307 -10.15 6.72 14.94
N ILE A 308 -8.84 6.77 15.20
CA ILE A 308 -7.97 5.57 15.27
C ILE A 308 -8.43 4.56 16.33
N GLU A 309 -8.89 5.04 17.49
CA GLU A 309 -9.35 4.21 18.62
C GLU A 309 -10.86 3.90 18.57
N SER A 310 -11.58 4.31 17.51
CA SER A 310 -13.01 4.05 17.35
C SER A 310 -13.32 2.77 16.58
N GLU A 311 -14.57 2.31 16.68
CA GLU A 311 -15.09 1.20 15.87
C GLU A 311 -15.06 1.46 14.35
N HIS A 312 -14.83 2.68 13.89
CA HIS A 312 -14.64 2.98 12.47
C HIS A 312 -13.27 2.52 11.96
N SER A 313 -12.25 2.52 12.82
CA SER A 313 -10.88 2.13 12.47
C SER A 313 -10.76 0.64 12.21
N ILE A 314 -10.16 0.28 11.08
CA ILE A 314 -9.80 -1.10 10.71
C ILE A 314 -8.32 -1.22 10.31
N VAL A 315 -7.50 -0.24 10.73
CA VAL A 315 -6.08 -0.12 10.35
C VAL A 315 -5.21 -1.29 10.82
N PHE A 316 -5.63 -2.01 11.86
CA PHE A 316 -4.91 -3.20 12.35
C PHE A 316 -5.28 -4.47 11.56
N ASP A 317 -6.55 -4.62 11.15
CA ASP A 317 -6.97 -5.68 10.23
C ASP A 317 -6.30 -5.49 8.85
N GLU A 318 -6.21 -4.24 8.39
CA GLU A 318 -5.46 -3.82 7.21
C GLU A 318 -3.96 -4.18 7.33
N ALA A 319 -3.34 -3.83 8.45
CA ALA A 319 -1.93 -4.14 8.70
C ALA A 319 -1.64 -5.65 8.78
N GLU A 320 -2.57 -6.46 9.30
CA GLU A 320 -2.49 -7.93 9.24
C GLU A 320 -2.60 -8.43 7.79
N ASN A 321 -3.58 -7.93 7.04
CA ASN A 321 -3.86 -8.35 5.67
C ASN A 321 -2.64 -8.19 4.74
N ARG A 322 -1.75 -7.23 5.01
CA ARG A 322 -0.45 -7.11 4.32
C ARG A 322 0.35 -8.42 4.30
N MET A 323 0.39 -9.18 5.39
CA MET A 323 1.12 -10.44 5.45
C MET A 323 0.45 -11.51 4.57
N HIS A 324 -0.88 -11.61 4.60
CA HIS A 324 -1.64 -12.59 3.81
C HIS A 324 -1.56 -12.29 2.31
N THR A 325 -1.58 -11.01 1.90
CA THR A 325 -1.47 -10.64 0.48
C THR A 325 -0.05 -10.76 -0.06
N ILE A 326 0.97 -10.42 0.73
CA ILE A 326 2.37 -10.71 0.40
C ILE A 326 2.58 -12.23 0.26
N LYS A 327 2.00 -13.04 1.14
CA LYS A 327 2.03 -14.51 1.03
C LYS A 327 1.40 -14.99 -0.28
N ALA A 328 0.24 -14.44 -0.67
CA ALA A 328 -0.41 -14.79 -1.94
C ALA A 328 0.45 -14.43 -3.15
N VAL A 329 1.09 -13.25 -3.17
CA VAL A 329 2.03 -12.86 -4.23
C VAL A 329 3.17 -13.87 -4.33
N MET A 330 3.86 -14.16 -3.23
CA MET A 330 4.98 -15.13 -3.24
C MET A 330 4.54 -16.53 -3.69
N VAL A 331 3.41 -17.03 -3.16
CA VAL A 331 2.85 -18.34 -3.55
C VAL A 331 2.42 -18.38 -5.02
N ALA A 332 1.81 -17.33 -5.55
CA ALA A 332 1.36 -17.28 -6.94
C ALA A 332 2.54 -17.21 -7.94
N THR A 333 3.66 -16.60 -7.55
CA THR A 333 4.83 -16.41 -8.41
C THR A 333 5.90 -17.49 -8.28
N LEU A 334 6.04 -18.14 -7.11
CA LEU A 334 7.08 -19.14 -6.80
C LEU A 334 6.56 -20.53 -6.38
N GLY A 335 5.26 -20.70 -6.13
CA GLY A 335 4.68 -21.98 -5.71
C GLY A 335 4.60 -23.02 -6.84
N ASP A 336 4.83 -24.29 -6.46
CA ASP A 336 4.83 -25.47 -7.35
C ASP A 336 3.46 -25.86 -7.93
#